data_AF-A0A7S2QXR0-F1
#
_entry.id   AF-A0A7S2QXR0-F1
#
_cell.length_a   1.000
_cell.length_b   1.000
_cell.length_c   1.000
_cell.angle_alpha   90.00
_cell.angle_beta   90.00
_cell.angle_gamma   90.00
#
_symmetry.space_group_name_H-M   'P 1'
#
loop_
_entity.id
_entity.type
_entity.pdbx_description
1 polymer ?
#
loop_
_entity_poly.entity_id
_entity_poly.type
_entity_poly.pdbx_seq_one_letter_code
_entity_poly.pdbx_strand_id
1 'polypeptide(L)'
;FDCAPGDLRPDIIARAMTAVVRGASATNAPAPRVLDALAATLLQTKYIQDRLRIIDEAWGKVDGASMPADDASLMNCPTMFIYSEADVLISPREIEIFARTREKKTGREVKMRKFDTAAHCEIGRDHYVEYKAHVRDF
;
A
#
# COMPACT_ATOMS: atom_id res chain seq x y z
N PHE A 1 3.20 -1.66 10.32
CA PHE A 1 2.96 -2.33 9.03
C PHE A 1 3.49 -1.43 7.94
N ASP A 2 4.36 -1.91 7.06
CA ASP A 2 4.97 -1.16 5.94
C ASP A 2 4.22 -1.41 4.63
N CYS A 3 2.89 -1.51 4.72
CA CYS A 3 2.02 -1.69 3.56
C CYS A 3 1.06 -0.51 3.56
N ALA A 4 1.22 0.37 2.57
CA ALA A 4 0.30 1.47 2.40
C ALA A 4 -0.89 1.01 1.54
N PRO A 5 -2.12 1.45 1.87
CA PRO A 5 -3.27 1.14 1.04
C PRO A 5 -3.13 1.84 -0.31
N GLY A 6 -3.22 1.06 -1.38
CA GLY A 6 -3.29 1.54 -2.75
C GLY A 6 -4.40 0.81 -3.49
N ASP A 7 -4.86 1.39 -4.59
CA ASP A 7 -5.84 0.72 -5.44
C ASP A 7 -5.12 -0.27 -6.37
N LEU A 8 -5.49 -1.54 -6.25
CA LEU A 8 -4.90 -2.60 -7.07
C LEU A 8 -5.53 -2.59 -8.45
N ARG A 9 -4.81 -1.99 -9.41
CA ARG A 9 -5.15 -2.00 -10.83
C ARG A 9 -4.35 -3.09 -11.55
N PRO A 10 -4.89 -3.67 -12.65
CA PRO A 10 -4.18 -4.67 -13.45
C PRO A 10 -2.76 -4.22 -13.87
N ASP A 11 -2.60 -2.95 -14.26
CA ASP A 11 -1.32 -2.40 -14.69
C ASP A 11 -0.28 -2.35 -13.55
N ILE A 12 -0.71 -2.04 -12.32
CA ILE A 12 0.16 -1.99 -11.14
C ILE A 12 0.64 -3.40 -10.81
N ILE A 13 -0.27 -4.37 -10.78
CA ILE A 13 0.06 -5.78 -10.51
C ILE A 13 0.99 -6.32 -11.60
N ALA A 14 0.71 -6.04 -12.86
CA ALA A 14 1.53 -6.52 -13.97
C ALA A 14 2.96 -5.94 -13.92
N ARG A 15 3.11 -4.67 -13.55
CA ARG A 15 4.43 -4.04 -13.33
C ARG A 15 5.15 -4.62 -12.12
N ALA A 16 4.45 -4.90 -11.02
CA ALA A 16 5.00 -5.60 -9.87
C ALA A 16 5.46 -7.03 -10.22
N MET A 17 4.66 -7.79 -10.97
CA MET A 17 5.05 -9.13 -11.47
C MET A 17 6.29 -9.04 -12.36
N THR A 18 6.37 -8.03 -13.23
CA THR A 18 7.54 -7.82 -14.09
C THR A 18 8.80 -7.55 -13.27
N ALA A 19 8.70 -6.73 -12.22
CA ALA A 19 9.77 -6.44 -11.29
C ALA A 19 10.29 -7.71 -10.60
N VAL A 20 9.38 -8.53 -10.08
CA VAL A 20 9.69 -9.82 -9.45
C VAL A 20 10.39 -10.77 -10.41
N VAL A 21 9.84 -10.97 -11.61
CA VAL A 21 10.42 -11.86 -12.62
C VAL A 21 11.82 -11.41 -13.05
N ARG A 22 12.07 -10.10 -13.08
CA ARG A 22 13.38 -9.53 -13.47
C ARG A 22 14.36 -9.41 -12.30
N GLY A 23 13.92 -9.62 -11.06
CA GLY A 23 14.73 -9.36 -9.87
C GLY A 23 15.19 -7.91 -9.75
N ALA A 24 14.37 -6.96 -10.21
CA ALA A 24 14.69 -5.53 -10.25
C ALA A 24 13.54 -4.70 -9.69
N SER A 25 13.81 -3.46 -9.28
CA SER A 25 12.77 -2.56 -8.78
C SER A 25 11.73 -2.26 -9.86
N ALA A 26 10.49 -2.01 -9.43
CA ALA A 26 9.41 -1.64 -10.33
C ALA A 26 9.70 -0.31 -11.03
N THR A 27 9.21 -0.16 -12.26
CA THR A 27 9.40 1.05 -13.07
C THR A 27 8.06 1.52 -13.68
N ASN A 28 8.05 2.69 -14.30
CA ASN A 28 6.91 3.19 -15.08
C ASN A 28 6.77 2.53 -16.46
N ALA A 29 7.69 1.63 -16.84
CA ALA A 29 7.59 0.94 -18.11
C ALA A 29 6.36 0.01 -18.13
N PRO A 30 5.61 -0.05 -19.24
CA PRO A 30 4.48 -0.95 -19.36
C PRO A 30 4.96 -2.41 -19.22
N ALA A 31 4.17 -3.20 -18.49
CA ALA A 31 4.41 -4.63 -18.36
C ALA A 31 4.14 -5.36 -19.69
N PRO A 32 4.75 -6.55 -19.91
CA PRO A 32 4.37 -7.42 -21.02
C PRO A 32 2.85 -7.69 -21.01
N ARG A 33 2.21 -7.60 -22.18
CA ARG A 33 0.75 -7.78 -22.34
C ARG A 33 0.21 -9.06 -21.70
N VAL A 34 1.00 -10.14 -21.71
CA VAL A 34 0.62 -11.42 -21.10
C VAL A 34 0.42 -11.28 -19.59
N LEU A 35 1.28 -10.51 -18.91
CA LEU A 35 1.17 -10.28 -17.47
C LEU A 35 0.00 -9.33 -17.15
N ASP A 36 -0.25 -8.34 -18.01
CA ASP A 36 -1.41 -7.46 -17.86
C ASP A 36 -2.75 -8.21 -17.99
N ALA A 37 -2.88 -9.05 -19.02
CA ALA A 37 -4.05 -9.92 -19.21
C ALA A 37 -4.23 -10.93 -18.05
N LEU A 38 -3.12 -11.49 -17.56
CA LEU A 38 -3.14 -12.37 -16.40
C LEU A 38 -3.60 -11.63 -15.14
N ALA A 39 -3.03 -10.44 -14.88
CA ALA A 39 -3.41 -9.61 -13.73
C ALA A 39 -4.89 -9.22 -13.78
N ALA A 40 -5.38 -8.79 -14.95
CA ALA A 40 -6.80 -8.48 -15.15
C ALA A 40 -7.71 -9.69 -14.86
N THR A 41 -7.33 -10.87 -15.37
CA THR A 41 -8.08 -12.11 -15.16
C THR A 41 -8.10 -12.50 -13.67
N LEU A 42 -6.95 -12.46 -13.00
CA LEU A 42 -6.83 -12.78 -11.58
C LEU A 42 -7.67 -11.84 -10.72
N LEU A 43 -7.60 -10.54 -11.01
CA LEU A 43 -8.40 -9.53 -10.31
C LEU A 43 -9.89 -9.75 -10.49
N GLN A 44 -10.36 -10.28 -11.62
CA GLN A 44 -11.80 -10.55 -11.83
C GLN A 44 -12.32 -11.79 -11.10
N THR A 45 -11.44 -12.62 -10.51
CA THR A 45 -11.90 -13.81 -9.80
C THR A 45 -12.64 -13.44 -8.51
N LYS A 46 -13.77 -14.10 -8.25
CA LYS A 46 -14.57 -13.87 -7.03
C LYS A 46 -13.74 -14.00 -5.75
N TYR A 47 -12.86 -15.00 -5.70
CA TYR A 47 -11.99 -15.22 -4.55
C TYR A 47 -11.10 -14.00 -4.25
N ILE A 48 -10.45 -13.43 -5.26
CA ILE A 48 -9.61 -12.24 -5.09
C ILE A 48 -10.46 -11.03 -4.74
N GLN A 49 -11.57 -10.81 -5.45
CA GLN A 49 -12.49 -9.69 -5.16
C GLN A 49 -13.01 -9.71 -3.72
N ASP A 50 -13.44 -10.87 -3.22
CA ASP A 50 -13.93 -11.01 -1.85
C ASP A 50 -12.82 -10.68 -0.83
N ARG A 51 -11.57 -11.09 -1.10
CA ARG A 51 -10.40 -10.79 -0.24
C ARG A 51 -10.01 -9.32 -0.28
N LEU A 52 -10.02 -8.70 -1.46
CA LEU A 52 -9.73 -7.26 -1.61
C LEU A 52 -10.77 -6.42 -0.90
N ARG A 53 -12.05 -6.79 -0.97
CA ARG A 53 -13.10 -6.14 -0.20
C ARG A 53 -12.87 -6.20 1.30
N ILE A 54 -12.49 -7.36 1.85
CA ILE A 54 -12.16 -7.50 3.29
C ILE A 54 -10.98 -6.58 3.65
N ILE A 55 -9.96 -6.51 2.80
CA ILE A 55 -8.82 -5.62 3.00
C ILE A 55 -9.28 -4.15 2.98
N ASP A 56 -10.09 -3.75 2.00
CA ASP A 56 -10.63 -2.39 1.91
C ASP A 56 -11.54 -2.03 3.09
N GLU A 57 -12.33 -2.97 3.60
CA GLU A 57 -13.11 -2.84 4.84
C GLU A 57 -12.19 -2.68 6.06
N ALA A 58 -11.13 -3.49 6.16
CA ALA A 58 -10.15 -3.41 7.25
C ALA A 58 -9.39 -2.09 7.24
N TRP A 59 -9.12 -1.55 6.06
CA TRP A 59 -8.56 -0.21 5.89
C TRP A 59 -9.63 0.90 6.08
N GLY A 60 -10.92 0.58 6.14
CA GLY A 60 -11.99 1.55 6.32
C GLY A 60 -12.29 2.38 5.05
N LYS A 61 -11.92 1.88 3.86
CA LYS A 61 -12.30 2.45 2.57
C LYS A 61 -13.79 2.25 2.25
N VAL A 62 -14.43 1.23 2.84
CA VAL A 62 -15.85 0.91 2.66
C VAL A 62 -16.58 1.07 3.99
N ASP A 63 -17.74 1.71 3.97
CA ASP A 63 -18.58 1.85 5.16
C ASP A 63 -19.41 0.57 5.35
N GLY A 64 -19.06 -0.23 6.36
CA GLY A 64 -19.77 -1.48 6.64
C GLY A 64 -19.07 -2.46 7.58
N ALA A 65 -18.08 -2.03 8.35
CA ALA A 65 -17.21 -2.93 9.10
C ALA A 65 -17.99 -3.89 10.00
N SER A 66 -18.09 -5.14 9.54
CA SER A 66 -18.24 -6.34 10.35
C SER A 66 -16.85 -6.92 10.64
N MET A 67 -15.88 -6.03 10.89
CA MET A 67 -14.60 -6.43 11.44
C MET A 67 -14.85 -6.97 12.85
N PRO A 68 -14.40 -8.20 13.16
CA PRO A 68 -14.45 -8.73 14.51
C PRO A 68 -13.87 -7.70 15.48
N ALA A 69 -14.43 -7.58 16.68
CA ALA A 69 -14.02 -6.58 17.67
C ALA A 69 -12.50 -6.60 17.96
N ASP A 70 -11.87 -7.76 17.78
CA ASP A 70 -10.44 -7.98 17.96
C ASP A 70 -9.61 -7.27 16.87
N ASP A 71 -10.07 -7.21 15.62
CA ASP A 71 -9.38 -6.51 14.53
C ASP A 71 -9.69 -5.00 14.52
N ALA A 72 -10.78 -4.56 15.15
CA ALA A 72 -11.01 -3.14 15.41
C ALA A 72 -9.89 -2.51 16.28
N SER A 73 -9.12 -3.33 17.02
CA SER A 73 -7.95 -2.87 17.76
C SER A 73 -6.83 -2.33 16.84
N LEU A 74 -6.66 -2.88 15.64
CA LEU A 74 -5.68 -2.41 14.65
C LEU A 74 -6.05 -1.04 14.07
N MET A 75 -7.33 -0.67 14.10
CA MET A 75 -7.79 0.67 13.72
C MET A 75 -7.67 1.68 14.87
N ASN A 76 -7.45 1.21 16.10
CA ASN A 76 -7.39 2.01 17.31
C ASN A 76 -5.97 2.38 17.77
N CYS A 77 -4.93 1.89 17.09
CA CYS A 77 -3.55 2.23 17.41
C CYS A 77 -3.06 3.47 16.62
N PRO A 78 -2.12 4.25 17.20
CA PRO A 78 -1.35 5.21 16.41
C PRO A 78 -0.74 4.51 15.20
N THR A 79 -0.72 5.18 14.05
CA THR A 79 -0.22 4.59 12.80
C THR A 79 0.79 5.51 12.14
N MET A 80 1.88 4.95 11.62
CA MET A 80 2.84 5.68 10.79
C MET A 80 2.81 5.14 9.36
N PHE A 81 2.67 6.05 8.39
CA PHE A 81 2.84 5.75 6.97
C PHE A 81 4.23 6.21 6.52
N ILE A 82 5.04 5.27 6.04
CA ILE A 82 6.31 5.54 5.39
C ILE A 82 6.12 5.27 3.90
N TYR A 83 6.45 6.26 3.06
CA TYR A 83 6.22 6.18 1.61
C TYR A 83 7.18 7.07 0.83
N SER A 84 7.22 6.93 -0.49
CA SER A 84 8.15 7.67 -1.34
C SER A 84 7.46 8.29 -2.56
N GLU A 85 7.80 9.54 -2.90
CA GLU A 85 7.32 10.22 -4.11
C GLU A 85 7.74 9.49 -5.40
N ALA A 86 8.89 8.79 -5.36
CA ALA A 86 9.39 8.01 -6.48
C ALA A 86 8.76 6.61 -6.59
N ASP A 87 7.81 6.25 -5.72
CA ASP A 87 7.08 5.00 -5.84
C ASP A 87 6.15 5.01 -7.06
N VAL A 88 6.43 4.10 -8.00
CA VAL A 88 5.69 3.99 -9.27
C VAL A 88 4.48 3.06 -9.18
N LEU A 89 4.34 2.31 -8.08
CA LEU A 89 3.28 1.34 -7.87
C LEU A 89 2.20 1.88 -6.95
N ILE A 90 2.58 2.51 -5.83
CA ILE A 90 1.64 3.05 -4.85
C ILE A 90 1.71 4.57 -4.85
N SER A 91 0.57 5.22 -5.09
CA SER A 91 0.50 6.67 -5.18
C SER A 91 0.69 7.33 -3.80
N PRO A 92 1.71 8.20 -3.62
CA PRO A 92 1.88 8.98 -2.39
C PRO A 92 0.62 9.75 -2.00
N ARG A 93 -0.11 10.26 -3.00
CA ARG A 93 -1.32 11.05 -2.80
C ARG A 93 -2.46 10.20 -2.25
N GLU A 94 -2.57 8.95 -2.70
CA GLU A 94 -3.59 8.01 -2.18
C GLU A 94 -3.29 7.66 -0.73
N ILE A 95 -2.01 7.46 -0.38
CA ILE A 95 -1.56 7.22 0.99
C ILE A 95 -1.92 8.40 1.89
N GLU A 96 -1.64 9.63 1.46
CA GLU A 96 -1.96 10.84 2.21
C GLU A 96 -3.47 11.04 2.41
N ILE A 97 -4.28 10.82 1.38
CA ILE A 97 -5.75 10.89 1.47
C ILE A 97 -6.25 9.83 2.47
N PHE A 98 -5.69 8.62 2.39
CA PHE A 98 -6.04 7.54 3.28
C PHE A 98 -5.69 7.86 4.73
N ALA A 99 -4.45 8.29 4.98
CA ALA A 99 -3.95 8.66 6.29
C ALA A 99 -4.87 9.69 6.98
N ARG A 100 -5.26 10.74 6.25
CA ARG A 100 -6.18 11.77 6.74
C ARG A 100 -7.59 11.22 6.99
N THR A 101 -8.08 10.35 6.11
CA THR A 101 -9.40 9.73 6.28
C THR A 101 -9.43 8.86 7.52
N ARG A 102 -8.38 8.07 7.76
CA ARG A 102 -8.21 7.25 8.95
C ARG A 102 -8.19 8.10 10.22
N GLU A 103 -7.32 9.11 10.28
CA GLU A 103 -7.22 10.02 11.43
C GLU A 103 -8.59 10.65 11.76
N LYS A 104 -9.33 11.11 10.74
CA LYS A 104 -10.68 11.64 10.91
C LYS A 104 -11.70 10.60 11.41
N LYS A 105 -11.66 9.37 10.89
CA LYS A 105 -12.62 8.31 11.25
C LYS A 105 -12.37 7.75 12.65
N THR A 106 -11.10 7.60 13.06
CA THR A 106 -10.74 6.91 14.31
C THR A 106 -10.36 7.86 15.44
N GLY A 107 -10.06 9.13 15.13
CA GLY A 107 -9.54 10.10 16.10
C GLY A 107 -8.13 9.76 16.61
N ARG A 108 -7.43 8.83 15.96
CA ARG A 108 -6.09 8.38 16.34
C ARG A 108 -5.02 9.12 15.57
N GLU A 109 -3.92 9.42 16.24
CA GLU A 109 -2.75 10.08 15.65
C GLU A 109 -2.23 9.27 14.46
N VAL A 110 -2.03 9.97 13.33
CA VAL A 110 -1.35 9.43 12.16
C VAL A 110 -0.09 10.23 11.87
N LYS A 111 1.06 9.55 11.88
CA LYS A 111 2.34 10.13 11.44
C LYS A 111 2.59 9.78 9.98
N MET A 112 3.14 10.72 9.23
CA MET A 112 3.50 10.52 7.83
C MET A 112 4.96 10.88 7.63
N ARG A 113 5.73 9.96 7.02
CA ARG A 113 7.09 10.23 6.57
C ARG A 113 7.20 9.92 5.08
N LYS A 114 7.42 10.98 4.31
CA LYS A 114 7.66 10.91 2.87
C LYS A 114 9.15 10.99 2.55
N PHE A 115 9.60 10.12 1.66
CA PHE A 115 10.90 10.17 0.99
C PHE A 115 10.71 10.64 -0.46
N ASP A 116 11.72 11.25 -1.07
CA ASP A 116 11.55 11.82 -2.41
C ASP A 116 12.03 10.87 -3.53
N THR A 117 12.99 9.99 -3.26
CA THR A 117 13.77 9.32 -4.31
C THR A 117 13.79 7.80 -4.27
N ALA A 118 13.28 7.18 -3.20
CA ALA A 118 13.33 5.72 -3.06
C ALA A 118 12.30 5.04 -3.95
N ALA A 119 12.69 3.99 -4.67
CA ALA A 119 11.73 3.16 -5.39
C ALA A 119 10.86 2.32 -4.43
N HIS A 120 9.82 1.68 -4.97
CA HIS A 120 8.94 0.79 -4.20
C HIS A 120 9.75 -0.29 -3.46
N CYS A 121 9.54 -0.40 -2.14
CA CYS A 121 10.28 -1.28 -1.23
C CYS A 121 11.79 -1.00 -1.07
N GLU A 122 12.30 0.15 -1.51
CA GLU A 122 13.74 0.46 -1.45
C GLU A 122 14.11 1.49 -0.37
N ILE A 123 13.15 2.09 0.33
CA ILE A 123 13.41 3.11 1.37
C ILE A 123 14.40 2.62 2.43
N GLY A 124 14.23 1.38 2.92
CA GLY A 124 15.12 0.80 3.92
C GLY A 124 16.54 0.53 3.40
N ARG A 125 16.73 0.40 2.08
CA ARG A 125 18.04 0.25 1.44
C ARG A 125 18.69 1.60 1.17
N ASP A 126 17.95 2.49 0.50
CA ASP A 126 18.45 3.77 -0.01
C ASP A 126 18.61 4.82 1.10
N HIS A 127 17.76 4.77 2.13
CA HIS A 127 17.71 5.75 3.22
C HIS A 127 17.77 5.07 4.60
N TYR A 128 18.56 4.00 4.73
CA TYR A 128 18.57 3.12 5.91
C TYR A 128 18.65 3.84 7.25
N VAL A 129 19.57 4.82 7.40
CA VAL A 129 19.80 5.52 8.67
C VAL A 129 18.53 6.26 9.11
N GLU A 130 17.89 6.95 8.18
CA GLU A 130 16.69 7.74 8.45
C GLU A 130 15.47 6.85 8.64
N TYR A 131 15.29 5.85 7.77
CA TYR A 131 14.23 4.83 7.90
C TYR A 131 14.28 4.15 9.26
N LYS A 132 15.47 3.70 9.69
CA LYS A 132 15.67 3.05 10.98
C LYS A 132 15.33 3.97 12.16
N ALA A 133 15.71 5.25 12.08
CA ALA A 133 15.40 6.22 13.13
C ALA A 133 13.87 6.36 13.30
N HIS A 134 13.15 6.55 12.20
CA HIS A 134 11.69 6.66 12.23
C HIS A 134 10.99 5.40 12.72
N VAL A 135 11.43 4.22 12.29
CA VAL A 135 10.84 2.94 12.75
C VAL A 135 11.13 2.66 14.22
N ARG A 136 12.31 3.01 14.72
CA ARG A 136 12.68 2.78 16.14
C ARG A 136 11.98 3.74 17.09
N ASP A 137 11.78 4.98 16.67
CA ASP A 137 11.27 6.06 17.54
C ASP A 137 9.72 6.16 17.50
N PHE A 138 9.03 5.27 16.78
CA PHE A 138 7.57 5.17 16.67
C PHE A 138 7.00 4.05 17.54
#